data_AF-A0A9D8XLF9-F1
#
_entry.id   AF-A0A9D8XLF9-F1
#
_cell.length_a   1.000
_cell.length_b   1.000
_cell.length_c   1.000
_cell.angle_alpha   90.00
_cell.angle_beta   90.00
_cell.angle_gamma   90.00
#
_symmetry.space_group_name_H-M   'P 1'
#
loop_
_entity.id
_entity.type
_entity.pdbx_description
1 polymer ?
#
loop_
_entity_poly.entity_id
_entity_poly.type
_entity_poly.pdbx_seq_one_letter_code
_entity_poly.pdbx_strand_id
1 'polypeptide(L)'
;VRPDDPPFCMEFWCGWFDAWGCGKHHTRSAESTIDELEDMLSTGASVDFYMYHGGTNFEFTAGANGTADSDYAPDVTSYDYDALLDEAGNPTEKYFAAQKVIRKYAPDRPFGTPEKSRTLPARKLEIAAVAELFDNLDNVAEKVADNSPLSFEELDQPFGYVLYRTKLPGNGRGCFELQDVRDRADLYLNGDQIYTYYRKNSEKRTNTHEFSTGATLDVLVENLGRINYGPLCGKDSKGVCGDIRFEWQALVGWEMWCLPSATPPAKLNWKPYAPLLRSTPAYYKVEFDVEDPADTYLKFPGIHGGAWINGHVLGRYWNIGPGSTLYIPGVWLKKGKNELVIFETEKLVKPYVRLLDQPELDKTIEC
;
A
#
# COMPACT_ATOMS: atom_id res chain seq x y z
N VAL A 1 32.93 24.48 1.23
CA VAL A 1 32.46 25.14 2.47
C VAL A 1 32.09 26.58 2.12
N ARG A 2 30.98 27.09 2.65
CA ARG A 2 30.51 28.47 2.45
C ARG A 2 30.49 29.18 3.82
N PRO A 3 31.59 29.83 4.22
CA PRO A 3 31.79 30.29 5.61
C PRO A 3 30.94 31.50 6.00
N ASP A 4 30.45 32.27 5.03
CA ASP A 4 29.65 33.49 5.26
C ASP A 4 28.14 33.24 5.17
N ASP A 5 27.73 32.04 4.75
CA ASP A 5 26.31 31.67 4.63
C ASP A 5 25.75 31.30 6.02
N PRO A 6 24.50 31.69 6.35
CA PRO A 6 23.88 31.27 7.61
C PRO A 6 23.70 29.74 7.64
N PRO A 7 24.01 29.08 8.77
CA PRO A 7 23.84 27.63 8.87
C PRO A 7 22.34 27.28 8.81
N PHE A 8 22.01 26.28 7.98
CA PHE A 8 20.65 25.81 7.80
C PHE A 8 20.64 24.29 7.69
N CYS A 9 19.88 23.63 8.57
CA CYS A 9 19.56 22.21 8.45
C CYS A 9 18.27 22.08 7.62
N MET A 10 18.41 21.70 6.35
CA MET A 10 17.28 21.66 5.41
C MET A 10 16.33 20.50 5.67
N GLU A 11 16.83 19.40 6.22
CA GLU A 11 15.99 18.27 6.61
C GLU A 11 16.48 17.76 7.95
N PHE A 12 15.83 18.21 9.03
CA PHE A 12 16.03 17.63 10.33
C PHE A 12 15.12 16.42 10.49
N TRP A 13 15.67 15.24 10.19
CA TRP A 13 14.98 13.96 10.32
C TRP A 13 14.66 13.64 11.79
N CYS A 14 13.52 14.15 12.27
CA CYS A 14 13.07 14.05 13.66
C CYS A 14 12.35 12.72 13.99
N GLY A 15 12.19 11.87 12.98
CA GLY A 15 11.63 10.52 13.03
C GLY A 15 12.05 9.78 11.77
N TRP A 16 11.30 8.78 11.33
CA TRP A 16 11.59 8.03 10.10
C TRP A 16 10.34 7.35 9.56
N PHE A 17 10.32 7.05 8.25
CA PHE A 17 9.25 6.30 7.60
C PHE A 17 9.44 4.78 7.71
N ASP A 18 8.38 4.02 7.43
CA ASP A 18 8.41 2.56 7.45
C ASP A 18 8.33 1.94 6.06
N ALA A 19 8.88 0.74 5.94
CA ALA A 19 8.70 -0.14 4.78
C ALA A 19 8.00 -1.43 5.20
N TRP A 20 7.19 -2.01 4.30
CA TRP A 20 6.51 -3.27 4.59
C TRP A 20 7.51 -4.40 4.90
N GLY A 21 7.31 -5.06 6.04
CA GLY A 21 8.14 -6.15 6.53
C GLY A 21 9.43 -5.72 7.23
N CYS A 22 9.62 -4.43 7.59
CA CYS A 22 10.80 -3.98 8.33
C CYS A 22 10.84 -4.44 9.81
N GLY A 23 9.78 -5.11 10.28
CA GLY A 23 9.72 -5.79 11.58
C GLY A 23 9.35 -4.91 12.78
N LYS A 24 9.47 -3.58 12.66
CA LYS A 24 8.99 -2.63 13.66
C LYS A 24 8.70 -1.27 13.02
N HIS A 25 7.79 -0.52 13.65
CA HIS A 25 7.57 0.89 13.38
C HIS A 25 8.78 1.72 13.84
N HIS A 26 9.28 2.61 12.99
CA HIS A 26 10.38 3.49 13.34
C HIS A 26 9.91 4.63 14.24
N THR A 27 10.60 4.81 15.36
CA THR A 27 10.38 5.94 16.27
C THR A 27 11.73 6.50 16.73
N ARG A 28 11.72 7.78 17.10
CA ARG A 28 12.82 8.54 17.68
C ARG A 28 12.31 9.28 18.90
N SER A 29 12.98 9.14 20.03
CA SER A 29 12.51 9.75 21.27
C SER A 29 12.43 11.28 21.18
N ALA A 30 11.47 11.86 21.92
CA ALA A 30 11.35 13.31 22.03
C ALA A 30 12.63 13.93 22.60
N GLU A 31 13.27 13.29 23.58
CA GLU A 31 14.54 13.72 24.20
C GLU A 31 15.66 13.85 23.15
N SER A 32 15.94 12.78 22.39
CA SER A 32 16.96 12.82 21.33
C SER A 32 16.66 13.88 20.28
N THR A 33 15.40 14.12 19.97
CA THR A 33 14.98 15.14 19.00
C THR A 33 15.23 16.55 19.53
N ILE A 34 14.86 16.83 20.79
CA ILE A 34 15.01 18.18 21.35
C ILE A 34 16.45 18.55 21.69
N ASP A 35 17.30 17.56 22.01
CA ASP A 35 18.72 17.81 22.27
C ASP A 35 19.42 18.30 20.99
N GLU A 36 19.23 17.61 19.87
CA GLU A 36 19.79 18.06 18.57
C GLU A 36 19.17 19.37 18.08
N LEU A 37 17.88 19.59 18.34
CA LEU A 37 17.22 20.86 18.04
C LEU A 37 17.84 22.02 18.83
N GLU A 38 18.05 21.84 20.13
CA GLU A 38 18.68 22.83 21.01
C GLU A 38 20.12 23.11 20.55
N ASP A 39 20.89 22.06 20.22
CA ASP A 39 22.25 22.20 19.70
C ASP A 39 22.28 23.07 18.44
N MET A 40 21.41 22.78 17.45
CA MET A 40 21.33 23.58 16.22
C MET A 40 20.96 25.04 16.52
N LEU A 41 19.89 25.28 17.28
CA LEU A 41 19.41 26.64 17.57
C LEU A 41 20.42 27.45 18.40
N SER A 42 21.17 26.81 19.30
CA SER A 42 22.21 27.46 20.13
C SER A 42 23.35 28.07 19.30
N THR A 43 23.59 27.54 18.11
CA THR A 43 24.61 28.05 17.17
C THR A 43 24.09 29.20 16.28
N GLY A 44 22.80 29.55 16.38
CA GLY A 44 22.14 30.47 15.48
C GLY A 44 21.72 29.85 14.14
N ALA A 45 21.73 28.52 14.02
CA ALA A 45 21.27 27.84 12.82
C ALA A 45 19.75 27.88 12.67
N SER A 46 19.30 27.89 11.41
CA SER A 46 17.90 27.62 11.06
C SER A 46 17.69 26.13 10.82
N VAL A 47 16.45 25.67 11.02
CA VAL A 47 16.08 24.26 10.91
C VAL A 47 14.73 24.12 10.22
N ASP A 48 14.60 23.11 9.37
CA ASP A 48 13.34 22.63 8.83
C ASP A 48 13.08 21.19 9.30
N PHE A 49 11.91 20.94 9.89
CA PHE A 49 11.57 19.63 10.45
C PHE A 49 11.11 18.69 9.34
N TYR A 50 11.84 17.61 9.15
CA TYR A 50 11.45 16.53 8.25
C TYR A 50 11.05 15.31 9.09
N MET A 51 9.78 14.94 9.23
CA MET A 51 8.59 15.70 8.85
C MET A 51 8.01 16.42 10.07
N TYR A 52 7.55 17.67 9.90
CA TYR A 52 6.72 18.33 10.89
C TYR A 52 5.37 17.61 11.07
N HIS A 53 4.75 17.25 9.93
CA HIS A 53 3.58 16.40 9.80
C HIS A 53 3.76 15.62 8.49
N GLY A 54 3.81 14.29 8.56
CA GLY A 54 3.99 13.49 7.35
C GLY A 54 2.66 13.09 6.69
N GLY A 55 1.66 12.68 7.48
CA GLY A 55 0.31 12.35 6.99
C GLY A 55 0.22 10.93 6.42
N THR A 56 -0.40 10.78 5.25
CA THR A 56 -0.69 9.48 4.63
C THR A 56 -0.33 9.48 3.15
N ASN A 57 0.32 8.41 2.70
CA ASN A 57 0.50 8.08 1.28
C ASN A 57 -0.79 7.48 0.72
N PHE A 58 -1.84 8.29 0.56
CA PHE A 58 -3.11 7.83 -0.01
C PHE A 58 -2.96 7.26 -1.42
N GLU A 59 -4.00 6.60 -1.91
CA GLU A 59 -3.96 5.94 -3.21
C GLU A 59 -2.80 4.93 -3.29
N PHE A 60 -2.09 4.91 -4.40
CA PHE A 60 -1.01 3.97 -4.66
C PHE A 60 0.31 4.72 -4.85
N THR A 61 0.43 5.89 -4.19
CA THR A 61 1.54 6.85 -4.36
C THR A 61 2.73 6.58 -3.46
N ALA A 62 2.59 5.71 -2.45
CA ALA A 62 3.71 5.27 -1.63
C ALA A 62 4.86 4.79 -2.54
N GLY A 63 6.07 5.24 -2.21
CA GLY A 63 7.23 4.90 -3.01
C GLY A 63 7.90 3.63 -2.53
N ALA A 64 9.17 3.49 -2.88
CA ALA A 64 10.00 2.40 -2.40
C ALA A 64 11.46 2.82 -2.34
N ASN A 65 12.22 2.14 -1.51
CA ASN A 65 13.68 2.18 -1.52
C ASN A 65 14.24 0.89 -2.15
N GLY A 66 15.45 0.98 -2.69
CA GLY A 66 16.16 -0.18 -3.24
C GLY A 66 17.29 0.22 -4.18
N THR A 67 18.36 -0.55 -4.16
CA THR A 67 19.50 -0.40 -5.07
C THR A 67 19.61 -1.56 -6.06
N ALA A 68 18.92 -2.67 -5.79
CA ALA A 68 18.77 -3.88 -6.59
C ALA A 68 17.41 -4.53 -6.30
N ASP A 69 17.10 -5.66 -6.96
CA ASP A 69 15.84 -6.37 -6.66
C ASP A 69 15.85 -7.02 -5.26
N SER A 70 17.03 -7.43 -4.76
CA SER A 70 17.19 -8.11 -3.48
C SER A 70 16.94 -7.23 -2.25
N ASP A 71 17.02 -5.90 -2.40
CA ASP A 71 16.82 -4.93 -1.32
C ASP A 71 15.60 -4.01 -1.58
N TYR A 72 14.74 -4.36 -2.54
CA TYR A 72 13.50 -3.63 -2.78
C TYR A 72 12.61 -3.63 -1.53
N ALA A 73 12.31 -2.42 -1.04
CA ALA A 73 11.56 -2.15 0.18
C ALA A 73 10.46 -1.12 -0.11
N PRO A 74 9.21 -1.55 -0.34
CA PRO A 74 8.09 -0.64 -0.57
C PRO A 74 7.67 0.05 0.73
N ASP A 75 7.46 1.36 0.66
CA ASP A 75 7.06 2.17 1.81
C ASP A 75 5.61 1.83 2.23
N VAL A 76 5.29 1.99 3.51
CA VAL A 76 3.93 1.77 4.00
C VAL A 76 2.99 2.91 3.64
N THR A 77 1.68 2.68 3.78
CA THR A 77 0.65 3.69 3.49
C THR A 77 0.68 4.84 4.50
N SER A 78 0.87 4.55 5.78
CA SER A 78 1.05 5.60 6.79
C SER A 78 2.36 6.36 6.54
N TYR A 79 2.31 7.68 6.55
CA TYR A 79 3.48 8.53 6.56
C TYR A 79 3.55 9.30 7.88
N ASP A 80 3.11 8.69 8.98
CA ASP A 80 3.17 9.23 10.34
C ASP A 80 4.57 9.78 10.68
N TYR A 81 5.60 9.03 10.26
CA TYR A 81 7.01 9.38 10.37
C TYR A 81 7.53 9.49 11.82
N ASP A 82 6.71 9.21 12.84
CA ASP A 82 6.94 9.65 14.22
C ASP A 82 7.24 11.16 14.26
N ALA A 83 6.46 11.94 13.52
CA ALA A 83 6.59 13.38 13.38
C ALA A 83 6.13 14.15 14.63
N LEU A 84 6.19 15.49 14.55
CA LEU A 84 5.63 16.35 15.60
C LEU A 84 4.11 16.24 15.63
N LEU A 85 3.45 16.16 14.47
CA LEU A 85 2.04 15.80 14.37
C LEU A 85 1.90 14.39 13.81
N ASP A 86 1.06 13.56 14.43
CA ASP A 86 0.79 12.19 13.96
C ASP A 86 0.12 12.17 12.58
N GLU A 87 -0.11 10.97 12.02
CA GLU A 87 -0.79 10.77 10.74
C GLU A 87 -2.13 11.53 10.62
N ALA A 88 -2.88 11.67 11.71
CA ALA A 88 -4.16 12.39 11.75
C ALA A 88 -4.02 13.89 12.10
N GLY A 89 -2.80 14.39 12.27
CA GLY A 89 -2.50 15.79 12.56
C GLY A 89 -2.56 16.17 14.04
N ASN A 90 -2.65 15.20 14.96
CA ASN A 90 -2.70 15.48 16.39
C ASN A 90 -1.29 15.83 16.94
N PRO A 91 -1.18 16.81 17.86
CA PRO A 91 0.11 17.12 18.48
C PRO A 91 0.57 15.98 19.39
N THR A 92 1.81 15.52 19.16
CA THR A 92 2.47 14.45 19.94
C THR A 92 3.24 15.01 21.14
N GLU A 93 3.77 14.13 21.99
CA GLU A 93 4.68 14.53 23.06
C GLU A 93 5.93 15.27 22.50
N LYS A 94 6.40 14.84 21.32
CA LYS A 94 7.53 15.46 20.61
C LYS A 94 7.21 16.89 20.17
N TYR A 95 5.99 17.18 19.71
CA TYR A 95 5.53 18.54 19.43
C TYR A 95 5.66 19.46 20.65
N PHE A 96 5.14 19.03 21.80
CA PHE A 96 5.18 19.85 23.01
C PHE A 96 6.61 20.04 23.53
N ALA A 97 7.47 19.04 23.36
CA ALA A 97 8.88 19.13 23.71
C ALA A 97 9.62 20.13 22.81
N ALA A 98 9.47 20.02 21.48
CA ALA A 98 10.07 20.94 20.53
C ALA A 98 9.58 22.39 20.73
N GLN A 99 8.28 22.57 21.00
CA GLN A 99 7.69 23.89 21.28
C GLN A 99 8.37 24.57 22.48
N LYS A 100 8.73 23.82 23.54
CA LYS A 100 9.44 24.37 24.71
C LYS A 100 10.84 24.86 24.35
N VAL A 101 11.58 24.12 23.52
CA VAL A 101 12.91 24.51 23.05
C VAL A 101 12.84 25.75 22.17
N ILE A 102 11.97 25.75 21.15
CA ILE A 102 11.82 26.87 20.21
C ILE A 102 11.50 28.19 20.94
N ARG A 103 10.68 28.14 21.98
CA ARG A 103 10.34 29.33 22.79
C ARG A 103 11.51 29.97 23.53
N LYS A 104 12.60 29.23 23.80
CA LYS A 104 13.82 29.83 24.39
C LYS A 104 14.50 30.77 23.40
N TYR A 105 14.44 30.45 22.11
CA TYR A 105 15.12 31.17 21.03
C TYR A 105 14.21 32.17 20.30
N ALA A 106 12.89 32.00 20.43
CA ALA A 106 11.90 32.85 19.78
C ALA A 106 10.71 33.18 20.72
N PRO A 107 10.96 33.81 21.88
CA PRO A 107 9.95 33.98 22.95
C PRO A 107 8.76 34.86 22.55
N ASP A 108 8.98 35.84 21.66
CA ASP A 108 7.94 36.80 21.25
C ASP A 108 7.11 36.31 20.05
N ARG A 109 7.38 35.11 19.52
CA ARG A 109 6.63 34.58 18.38
C ARG A 109 5.23 34.11 18.83
N PRO A 110 4.18 34.44 18.07
CA PRO A 110 2.85 33.90 18.34
C PRO A 110 2.88 32.37 18.17
N PHE A 111 2.15 31.68 19.04
CA PHE A 111 1.99 30.23 18.96
C PHE A 111 0.52 29.86 19.11
N GLY A 112 0.17 28.70 18.57
CA GLY A 112 -1.07 27.98 18.85
C GLY A 112 -0.76 26.50 18.95
N THR A 113 -1.68 25.73 19.52
CA THR A 113 -1.61 24.26 19.55
C THR A 113 -2.80 23.73 18.76
N PRO A 114 -2.61 22.83 17.78
CA PRO A 114 -3.71 22.20 17.08
C PRO A 114 -4.62 21.45 18.06
N GLU A 115 -5.93 21.52 17.84
CA GLU A 115 -6.88 20.67 18.57
C GLU A 115 -6.74 19.23 18.08
N LYS A 116 -6.94 18.26 18.98
CA LYS A 116 -6.98 16.85 18.58
C LYS A 116 -8.23 16.56 17.77
N SER A 117 -8.07 15.81 16.69
CA SER A 117 -9.18 15.35 15.86
C SER A 117 -10.12 14.44 16.65
N ARG A 118 -11.43 14.59 16.41
CA ARG A 118 -12.45 13.68 16.94
C ARG A 118 -12.42 12.38 16.13
N THR A 119 -12.53 11.25 16.81
CA THR A 119 -12.65 9.93 16.17
C THR A 119 -14.04 9.31 16.38
N LEU A 120 -14.46 8.47 15.43
CA LEU A 120 -15.64 7.63 15.59
C LEU A 120 -15.36 6.49 16.58
N PRO A 121 -16.37 6.03 17.34
CA PRO A 121 -16.20 4.91 18.25
C PRO A 121 -15.88 3.62 17.49
N ALA A 122 -15.02 2.79 18.07
CA ALA A 122 -14.66 1.51 17.50
C ALA A 122 -15.90 0.62 17.29
N ARG A 123 -16.00 0.00 16.12
CA ARG A 123 -17.12 -0.88 15.77
C ARG A 123 -16.75 -1.96 14.76
N LYS A 124 -17.48 -3.06 14.82
CA LYS A 124 -17.42 -4.16 13.86
C LYS A 124 -18.45 -3.93 12.75
N LEU A 125 -18.07 -4.16 11.49
CA LEU A 125 -18.96 -4.06 10.33
C LEU A 125 -18.88 -5.34 9.51
N GLU A 126 -20.04 -5.96 9.24
CA GLU A 126 -20.10 -7.17 8.42
C GLU A 126 -19.91 -6.85 6.93
N ILE A 127 -19.30 -7.78 6.20
CA ILE A 127 -19.20 -7.69 4.75
C ILE A 127 -20.55 -8.02 4.14
N ALA A 128 -21.08 -7.11 3.33
CA ALA A 128 -22.41 -7.21 2.73
C ALA A 128 -22.38 -7.97 1.40
N ALA A 129 -21.37 -7.71 0.56
CA ALA A 129 -21.29 -8.29 -0.78
C ALA A 129 -19.85 -8.60 -1.21
N VAL A 130 -19.72 -9.49 -2.18
CA VAL A 130 -18.46 -9.92 -2.80
C VAL A 130 -18.60 -9.95 -4.32
N ALA A 131 -17.53 -9.61 -5.04
CA ALA A 131 -17.39 -9.76 -6.47
C ALA A 131 -15.98 -10.31 -6.79
N GLU A 132 -15.91 -11.57 -7.22
CA GLU A 132 -14.64 -12.21 -7.61
C GLU A 132 -14.08 -11.57 -8.88
N LEU A 133 -12.77 -11.30 -8.91
CA LEU A 133 -12.13 -10.58 -10.02
C LEU A 133 -12.28 -11.34 -11.35
N PHE A 134 -12.06 -12.66 -11.35
CA PHE A 134 -12.09 -13.47 -12.58
C PHE A 134 -13.47 -13.54 -13.23
N ASP A 135 -14.54 -13.45 -12.43
CA ASP A 135 -15.93 -13.35 -12.91
C ASP A 135 -16.27 -11.94 -13.44
N ASN A 136 -15.40 -10.97 -13.23
CA ASN A 136 -15.64 -9.55 -13.45
C ASN A 136 -14.60 -8.87 -14.35
N LEU A 137 -13.70 -9.59 -15.02
CA LEU A 137 -12.61 -8.96 -15.79
C LEU A 137 -13.11 -7.92 -16.79
N ASP A 138 -14.12 -8.28 -17.59
CA ASP A 138 -14.72 -7.38 -18.59
C ASP A 138 -15.57 -6.26 -17.96
N ASN A 139 -15.92 -6.38 -16.67
CA ASN A 139 -16.58 -5.32 -15.91
C ASN A 139 -15.57 -4.35 -15.27
N VAL A 140 -14.33 -4.79 -15.06
CA VAL A 140 -13.28 -3.99 -14.43
C VAL A 140 -12.49 -3.21 -15.47
N ALA A 141 -12.13 -3.83 -16.59
CA ALA A 141 -11.28 -3.20 -17.59
C ALA A 141 -11.53 -3.74 -18.99
N GLU A 142 -11.17 -2.93 -20.00
CA GLU A 142 -11.04 -3.43 -21.36
C GLU A 142 -9.78 -4.28 -21.49
N LYS A 143 -9.89 -5.36 -22.25
CA LYS A 143 -8.80 -6.30 -22.49
C LYS A 143 -7.84 -5.76 -23.54
N VAL A 144 -6.55 -5.73 -23.22
CA VAL A 144 -5.45 -5.50 -24.16
C VAL A 144 -4.84 -6.85 -24.54
N ALA A 145 -4.54 -7.08 -25.82
CA ALA A 145 -3.91 -8.32 -26.28
C ALA A 145 -2.60 -8.02 -27.00
N ASP A 146 -1.56 -8.76 -26.65
CA ASP A 146 -0.26 -8.71 -27.32
C ASP A 146 0.39 -10.11 -27.31
N ASN A 147 1.37 -10.34 -28.19
CA ASN A 147 2.08 -11.60 -28.19
C ASN A 147 3.04 -11.72 -26.99
N SER A 148 3.56 -10.60 -26.49
CA SER A 148 4.40 -10.50 -25.30
C SER A 148 3.63 -9.85 -24.15
N PRO A 149 3.98 -10.12 -22.89
CA PRO A 149 3.39 -9.37 -21.78
C PRO A 149 3.97 -7.94 -21.78
N LEU A 150 3.12 -6.95 -21.55
CA LEU A 150 3.50 -5.54 -21.55
C LEU A 150 3.73 -5.04 -20.12
N SER A 151 4.72 -4.18 -19.93
CA SER A 151 4.90 -3.46 -18.67
C SER A 151 3.73 -2.51 -18.37
N PHE A 152 3.64 -2.05 -17.13
CA PHE A 152 2.66 -1.03 -16.71
C PHE A 152 2.80 0.25 -17.55
N GLU A 153 4.04 0.67 -17.84
CA GLU A 153 4.31 1.85 -18.66
C GLU A 153 3.86 1.67 -20.13
N GLU A 154 4.05 0.48 -20.70
CA GLU A 154 3.58 0.17 -22.07
C GLU A 154 2.05 0.07 -22.16
N LEU A 155 1.39 -0.29 -21.06
CA LEU A 155 -0.07 -0.32 -20.91
C LEU A 155 -0.68 1.05 -20.56
N ASP A 156 0.13 2.10 -20.44
CA ASP A 156 -0.28 3.43 -19.96
C ASP A 156 -0.98 3.39 -18.59
N GLN A 157 -0.53 2.48 -17.71
CA GLN A 157 -1.05 2.32 -16.36
C GLN A 157 -0.02 2.71 -15.30
N PRO A 158 -0.21 3.81 -14.55
CA PRO A 158 0.78 4.24 -13.58
C PRO A 158 0.79 3.39 -12.30
N PHE A 159 -0.36 2.93 -11.81
CA PHE A 159 -0.49 2.34 -10.46
C PHE A 159 -1.47 1.17 -10.41
N GLY A 160 -1.55 0.48 -9.27
CA GLY A 160 -2.51 -0.60 -9.02
C GLY A 160 -2.02 -1.96 -9.50
N TYR A 161 -2.89 -2.68 -10.20
CA TYR A 161 -2.67 -4.07 -10.58
C TYR A 161 -2.91 -4.27 -12.09
N VAL A 162 -2.22 -5.24 -12.67
CA VAL A 162 -2.54 -5.75 -14.01
C VAL A 162 -2.69 -7.26 -13.90
N LEU A 163 -3.79 -7.79 -14.43
CA LEU A 163 -3.92 -9.23 -14.62
C LEU A 163 -3.43 -9.60 -16.01
N TYR A 164 -2.50 -10.55 -16.09
CA TYR A 164 -1.99 -11.13 -17.33
C TYR A 164 -2.50 -12.57 -17.47
N ARG A 165 -3.10 -12.91 -18.60
CA ARG A 165 -3.61 -14.25 -18.90
C ARG A 165 -3.01 -14.79 -20.19
N THR A 166 -2.62 -16.05 -20.19
CA THR A 166 -2.27 -16.79 -21.41
C THR A 166 -2.83 -18.21 -21.38
N LYS A 167 -2.95 -18.82 -22.56
CA LYS A 167 -3.29 -20.24 -22.72
C LYS A 167 -2.01 -21.06 -22.84
N LEU A 168 -1.90 -22.13 -22.06
CA LEU A 168 -0.73 -22.97 -22.05
C LEU A 168 -0.71 -23.94 -23.25
N PRO A 169 0.46 -24.17 -23.86
CA PRO A 169 0.58 -25.03 -25.04
C PRO A 169 0.50 -26.50 -24.63
N GLY A 170 -0.49 -27.22 -25.16
CA GLY A 170 -0.57 -28.68 -25.02
C GLY A 170 -0.61 -29.15 -23.56
N ASN A 171 -0.11 -30.36 -23.34
CA ASN A 171 0.06 -30.92 -21.99
C ASN A 171 1.47 -30.58 -21.49
N GLY A 172 1.61 -30.27 -20.21
CA GLY A 172 2.90 -29.91 -19.63
C GLY A 172 3.08 -30.44 -18.21
N ARG A 173 4.34 -30.71 -17.86
CA ARG A 173 4.81 -31.01 -16.50
C ARG A 173 6.12 -30.26 -16.27
N GLY A 174 6.11 -29.26 -15.41
CA GLY A 174 7.26 -28.37 -15.22
C GLY A 174 6.99 -27.20 -14.29
N CYS A 175 7.95 -26.30 -14.17
CA CYS A 175 7.86 -25.08 -13.37
C CYS A 175 7.60 -23.84 -14.23
N PHE A 176 7.01 -22.81 -13.62
CA PHE A 176 6.96 -21.47 -14.19
C PHE A 176 8.08 -20.61 -13.60
N GLU A 177 8.67 -19.74 -14.42
CA GLU A 177 9.72 -18.79 -14.01
C GLU A 177 9.29 -17.36 -14.36
N LEU A 178 9.49 -16.42 -13.43
CA LEU A 178 9.12 -15.00 -13.58
C LEU A 178 10.39 -14.14 -13.70
N GLN A 179 10.66 -13.60 -14.89
CA GLN A 179 11.90 -12.88 -15.20
C GLN A 179 11.67 -11.76 -16.24
N ASP A 180 11.54 -10.47 -15.91
CA ASP A 180 11.58 -9.83 -14.60
C ASP A 180 10.18 -9.30 -14.28
N VAL A 181 9.58 -9.76 -13.18
CA VAL A 181 8.26 -9.32 -12.73
C VAL A 181 8.40 -8.40 -11.54
N ARG A 182 7.72 -7.26 -11.58
CA ARG A 182 7.82 -6.20 -10.58
C ARG A 182 6.42 -5.75 -10.13
N ASP A 183 6.05 -5.85 -8.86
CA ASP A 183 6.86 -6.21 -7.69
C ASP A 183 6.38 -7.48 -6.96
N ARG A 184 5.07 -7.67 -6.87
CA ARG A 184 4.43 -8.86 -6.29
C ARG A 184 3.53 -9.48 -7.35
N ALA A 185 3.52 -10.80 -7.46
CA ALA A 185 2.65 -11.47 -8.43
C ALA A 185 2.04 -12.75 -7.86
N ASP A 186 0.73 -12.89 -7.99
CA ASP A 186 0.02 -14.14 -7.68
C ASP A 186 -0.26 -14.92 -8.96
N LEU A 187 0.17 -16.18 -9.02
CA LEU A 187 -0.03 -17.06 -10.17
C LEU A 187 -1.17 -18.03 -9.90
N TYR A 188 -2.03 -18.19 -10.91
CA TYR A 188 -3.16 -19.10 -10.88
C TYR A 188 -3.16 -20.00 -12.11
N LEU A 189 -3.24 -21.31 -11.89
CA LEU A 189 -3.36 -22.31 -12.95
C LEU A 189 -4.80 -22.83 -12.96
N ASN A 190 -5.54 -22.62 -14.04
CA ASN A 190 -6.98 -22.92 -14.13
C ASN A 190 -7.81 -22.31 -12.97
N GLY A 191 -7.41 -21.12 -12.52
CA GLY A 191 -8.05 -20.38 -11.43
C GLY A 191 -7.67 -20.85 -10.01
N ASP A 192 -6.80 -21.85 -9.86
CA ASP A 192 -6.26 -22.25 -8.56
C ASP A 192 -4.89 -21.58 -8.32
N GLN A 193 -4.72 -20.88 -7.19
CA GLN A 193 -3.47 -20.19 -6.85
C GLN A 193 -2.36 -21.23 -6.63
N ILE A 194 -1.25 -21.10 -7.36
CA ILE A 194 -0.12 -22.03 -7.31
C ILE A 194 1.14 -21.42 -6.69
N TYR A 195 1.26 -20.10 -6.71
CA TYR A 195 2.47 -19.41 -6.25
C TYR A 195 2.23 -17.92 -5.98
N THR A 196 2.93 -17.36 -5.00
CA THR A 196 3.05 -15.92 -4.78
C THR A 196 4.51 -15.52 -4.89
N TYR A 197 4.80 -14.69 -5.87
CA TYR A 197 6.10 -14.13 -6.17
C TYR A 197 6.31 -12.80 -5.43
N TYR A 198 7.53 -12.60 -4.94
CA TYR A 198 8.00 -11.32 -4.45
C TYR A 198 9.33 -10.94 -5.12
N ARG A 199 9.44 -9.70 -5.59
CA ARG A 199 10.63 -9.16 -6.24
C ARG A 199 11.93 -9.38 -5.46
N LYS A 200 11.88 -9.29 -4.13
CA LYS A 200 13.05 -9.52 -3.27
C LYS A 200 13.47 -10.98 -3.10
N ASN A 201 12.61 -11.94 -3.44
CA ASN A 201 12.93 -13.36 -3.27
C ASN A 201 14.02 -13.78 -4.24
N SER A 202 14.98 -14.60 -3.78
CA SER A 202 16.02 -15.18 -4.64
C SER A 202 15.46 -16.25 -5.59
N GLU A 203 14.51 -17.05 -5.11
CA GLU A 203 13.79 -18.02 -5.93
C GLU A 203 12.75 -17.30 -6.80
N LYS A 204 12.81 -17.55 -8.10
CA LYS A 204 11.98 -16.93 -9.15
C LYS A 204 11.09 -17.95 -9.84
N ARG A 205 11.14 -19.21 -9.41
CA ARG A 205 10.41 -20.33 -9.99
C ARG A 205 9.39 -20.93 -9.03
N THR A 206 8.33 -21.48 -9.61
CA THR A 206 7.35 -22.30 -8.89
C THR A 206 7.89 -23.71 -8.63
N ASN A 207 7.18 -24.47 -7.80
CA ASN A 207 7.32 -25.93 -7.83
C ASN A 207 6.83 -26.50 -9.18
N THR A 208 7.03 -27.80 -9.40
CA THR A 208 6.51 -28.49 -10.59
C THR A 208 4.99 -28.58 -10.55
N HIS A 209 4.34 -28.20 -11.65
CA HIS A 209 2.91 -28.32 -11.89
C HIS A 209 2.64 -29.15 -13.14
N GLU A 210 1.47 -29.78 -13.18
CA GLU A 210 0.98 -30.54 -14.33
C GLU A 210 -0.30 -29.90 -14.86
N PHE A 211 -0.42 -29.82 -16.18
CA PHE A 211 -1.62 -29.32 -16.85
C PHE A 211 -1.88 -30.04 -18.17
N SER A 212 -3.14 -29.98 -18.58
CA SER A 212 -3.61 -30.50 -19.86
C SER A 212 -3.84 -29.39 -20.86
N THR A 213 -3.93 -29.78 -22.13
CA THR A 213 -4.22 -28.89 -23.26
C THR A 213 -5.44 -28.02 -22.97
N GLY A 214 -5.30 -26.71 -23.18
CA GLY A 214 -6.35 -25.73 -22.93
C GLY A 214 -6.31 -25.09 -21.54
N ALA A 215 -5.34 -25.45 -20.69
CA ALA A 215 -5.14 -24.80 -19.41
C ALA A 215 -4.81 -23.31 -19.55
N THR A 216 -5.20 -22.51 -18.56
CA THR A 216 -4.90 -21.09 -18.48
C THR A 216 -3.93 -20.79 -17.35
N LEU A 217 -2.99 -19.90 -17.62
CA LEU A 217 -2.17 -19.26 -16.60
C LEU A 217 -2.63 -17.81 -16.46
N ASP A 218 -3.00 -17.45 -15.25
CA ASP A 218 -3.32 -16.09 -14.83
C ASP A 218 -2.23 -15.60 -13.87
N VAL A 219 -1.79 -14.35 -14.03
CA VAL A 219 -0.75 -13.73 -13.21
C VAL A 219 -1.24 -12.34 -12.83
N LEU A 220 -1.65 -12.16 -11.58
CA LEU A 220 -2.04 -10.85 -11.05
C LEU A 220 -0.79 -10.15 -10.53
N VAL A 221 -0.30 -9.14 -11.23
CA VAL A 221 0.89 -8.38 -10.84
C VAL A 221 0.49 -7.06 -10.22
N GLU A 222 1.12 -6.73 -9.09
CA GLU A 222 0.97 -5.48 -8.39
C GLU A 222 2.24 -4.63 -8.50
N ASN A 223 2.05 -3.35 -8.83
CA ASN A 223 3.06 -2.32 -8.62
C ASN A 223 3.00 -1.90 -7.14
N LEU A 224 4.01 -2.21 -6.33
CA LEU A 224 4.05 -1.89 -4.90
C LEU A 224 4.60 -0.49 -4.60
N GLY A 225 5.05 0.25 -5.61
CA GLY A 225 5.66 1.58 -5.47
C GLY A 225 6.96 1.66 -6.26
N ARG A 226 7.14 2.69 -7.09
CA ARG A 226 8.39 2.90 -7.83
C ARG A 226 9.48 3.39 -6.88
N ILE A 227 10.71 2.95 -7.11
CA ILE A 227 11.88 3.40 -6.34
C ILE A 227 12.04 4.93 -6.46
N ASN A 228 12.08 5.61 -5.32
CA ASN A 228 12.12 7.08 -5.20
C ASN A 228 13.50 7.64 -4.80
N TYR A 229 14.44 6.77 -4.44
CA TYR A 229 15.79 7.14 -4.04
C TYR A 229 16.84 6.12 -4.54
N GLY A 230 18.05 6.59 -4.80
CA GLY A 230 19.17 5.74 -5.22
C GLY A 230 19.27 5.50 -6.74
N PRO A 231 20.13 4.57 -7.18
CA PRO A 231 20.56 4.44 -8.58
C PRO A 231 19.48 3.92 -9.53
N LEU A 232 18.42 3.31 -8.99
CA LEU A 232 17.29 2.78 -9.74
C LEU A 232 16.11 3.76 -9.85
N CYS A 233 16.19 4.94 -9.20
CA CYS A 233 15.17 5.97 -9.34
C CYS A 233 15.00 6.37 -10.81
N GLY A 234 13.76 6.38 -11.30
CA GLY A 234 13.43 6.62 -12.70
C GLY A 234 13.78 5.47 -13.67
N LYS A 235 14.24 4.33 -13.16
CA LYS A 235 14.59 3.11 -13.94
C LYS A 235 13.85 1.87 -13.44
N ASP A 236 12.67 2.08 -12.86
CA ASP A 236 11.91 1.07 -12.14
C ASP A 236 10.54 0.82 -12.78
N SER A 237 10.53 0.39 -14.04
CA SER A 237 9.32 -0.09 -14.73
C SER A 237 8.65 -1.22 -13.96
N LYS A 238 7.33 -1.33 -14.11
CA LYS A 238 6.47 -2.22 -13.31
C LYS A 238 5.71 -3.21 -14.17
N GLY A 239 5.13 -4.24 -13.55
CA GLY A 239 4.46 -5.33 -14.25
C GLY A 239 5.42 -6.42 -14.68
N VAL A 240 5.15 -7.04 -15.82
CA VAL A 240 6.06 -8.00 -16.45
C VAL A 240 7.00 -7.21 -17.37
N CYS A 241 8.24 -7.01 -16.94
CA CYS A 241 9.28 -6.27 -17.67
C CYS A 241 10.17 -7.17 -18.55
N GLY A 242 9.98 -8.49 -18.46
CA GLY A 242 10.63 -9.49 -19.29
C GLY A 242 9.65 -10.57 -19.72
N ASP A 243 9.99 -11.84 -19.50
CA ASP A 243 9.16 -13.00 -19.82
C ASP A 243 8.62 -13.70 -18.57
N ILE A 244 7.48 -14.37 -18.75
CA ILE A 244 7.09 -15.49 -17.90
C ILE A 244 7.29 -16.76 -18.73
N ARG A 245 8.02 -17.72 -18.17
CA ARG A 245 8.42 -18.94 -18.87
C ARG A 245 7.76 -20.16 -18.26
N PHE A 246 7.49 -21.16 -19.10
CA PHE A 246 7.28 -22.52 -18.67
C PHE A 246 8.53 -23.33 -19.04
N GLU A 247 9.20 -23.88 -18.03
CA GLU A 247 10.58 -24.36 -18.16
C GLU A 247 11.47 -23.29 -18.82
N TRP A 248 12.02 -23.59 -20.00
CA TRP A 248 12.91 -22.68 -20.74
C TRP A 248 12.20 -21.89 -21.84
N GLN A 249 10.89 -22.07 -22.00
CA GLN A 249 10.13 -21.47 -23.09
C GLN A 249 9.32 -20.27 -22.60
N ALA A 250 9.56 -19.10 -23.22
CA ALA A 250 8.71 -17.92 -23.01
C ALA A 250 7.27 -18.22 -23.44
N LEU A 251 6.33 -17.88 -22.56
CA LEU A 251 4.91 -17.94 -22.85
C LEU A 251 4.51 -16.71 -23.66
N VAL A 252 3.58 -16.91 -24.60
CA VAL A 252 3.16 -15.89 -25.58
C VAL A 252 1.64 -15.84 -25.66
N GLY A 253 1.11 -14.85 -26.38
CA GLY A 253 -0.33 -14.69 -26.60
C GLY A 253 -1.05 -14.27 -25.32
N TRP A 254 -0.69 -13.10 -24.83
CA TRP A 254 -1.15 -12.54 -23.58
C TRP A 254 -2.40 -11.68 -23.76
N GLU A 255 -3.32 -11.83 -22.82
CA GLU A 255 -4.47 -10.96 -22.60
C GLU A 255 -4.26 -10.24 -21.25
N MET A 256 -4.46 -8.93 -21.22
CA MET A 256 -4.12 -8.08 -20.08
C MET A 256 -5.30 -7.19 -19.68
N TRP A 257 -5.61 -7.14 -18.40
CA TRP A 257 -6.63 -6.26 -17.83
C TRP A 257 -5.99 -5.30 -16.84
N CYS A 258 -6.03 -4.03 -17.22
CA CYS A 258 -5.52 -2.93 -16.41
C CYS A 258 -6.50 -2.61 -15.29
N LEU A 259 -6.15 -2.86 -14.02
CA LEU A 259 -7.01 -2.60 -12.87
C LEU A 259 -6.57 -1.28 -12.21
N PRO A 260 -7.13 -0.13 -12.65
CA PRO A 260 -6.71 1.17 -12.14
C PRO A 260 -7.14 1.30 -10.69
N SER A 261 -6.31 1.98 -9.92
CA SER A 261 -6.48 2.06 -8.48
C SER A 261 -7.13 3.38 -7.99
N ALA A 262 -7.44 4.30 -8.90
CA ALA A 262 -7.99 5.61 -8.58
C ALA A 262 -9.45 5.55 -8.09
N THR A 263 -10.25 4.60 -8.59
CA THR A 263 -11.65 4.40 -8.18
C THR A 263 -11.99 2.91 -8.19
N PRO A 264 -12.87 2.42 -7.29
CA PRO A 264 -13.34 1.05 -7.37
C PRO A 264 -14.11 0.84 -8.69
N PRO A 265 -14.05 -0.36 -9.31
CA PRO A 265 -14.70 -0.58 -10.60
C PRO A 265 -16.22 -0.42 -10.50
N ALA A 266 -16.80 0.40 -11.39
CA ALA A 266 -18.18 0.84 -11.27
C ALA A 266 -19.24 -0.24 -11.58
N LYS A 267 -18.86 -1.30 -12.33
CA LYS A 267 -19.79 -2.29 -12.90
C LYS A 267 -19.62 -3.69 -12.30
N LEU A 268 -19.07 -3.80 -11.10
CA LEU A 268 -18.91 -5.10 -10.43
C LEU A 268 -20.26 -5.79 -10.25
N ASN A 269 -20.31 -7.06 -10.61
CA ASN A 269 -21.44 -7.95 -10.36
C ASN A 269 -21.42 -8.40 -8.89
N TRP A 270 -21.91 -7.54 -8.01
CA TRP A 270 -22.00 -7.79 -6.57
C TRP A 270 -22.96 -8.95 -6.26
N LYS A 271 -22.46 -9.98 -5.58
CA LYS A 271 -23.25 -11.07 -5.00
C LYS A 271 -23.31 -10.88 -3.48
N PRO A 272 -24.39 -11.31 -2.79
CA PRO A 272 -24.39 -11.36 -1.33
C PRO A 272 -23.16 -12.10 -0.81
N TYR A 273 -22.57 -11.60 0.27
CA TYR A 273 -21.34 -12.19 0.78
C TYR A 273 -21.51 -13.67 1.11
N ALA A 274 -20.60 -14.48 0.57
CA ALA A 274 -20.39 -15.87 0.94
C ALA A 274 -18.87 -16.11 0.97
N PRO A 275 -18.37 -16.96 1.90
CA PRO A 275 -16.95 -17.32 1.92
C PRO A 275 -16.53 -17.94 0.57
N LEU A 276 -15.43 -17.42 0.01
CA LEU A 276 -14.88 -17.97 -1.23
C LEU A 276 -14.26 -19.35 -1.00
N LEU A 277 -14.52 -20.26 -1.95
CA LEU A 277 -14.01 -21.63 -1.90
C LEU A 277 -12.51 -21.68 -2.20
N ARG A 278 -12.03 -20.79 -3.07
CA ARG A 278 -10.64 -20.68 -3.52
C ARG A 278 -10.00 -19.39 -3.02
N SER A 279 -8.67 -19.39 -2.92
CA SER A 279 -7.90 -18.16 -2.73
C SER A 279 -7.81 -17.45 -4.07
N THR A 280 -8.69 -16.48 -4.28
CA THR A 280 -8.81 -15.74 -5.53
C THR A 280 -9.07 -14.27 -5.20
N PRO A 281 -8.53 -13.34 -6.01
CA PRO A 281 -8.67 -11.92 -5.76
C PRO A 281 -10.13 -11.50 -5.91
N ALA A 282 -10.62 -10.69 -4.99
CA ALA A 282 -12.01 -10.28 -4.96
C ALA A 282 -12.21 -8.89 -4.36
N TYR A 283 -13.28 -8.25 -4.80
CA TYR A 283 -13.80 -7.03 -4.20
C TYR A 283 -14.84 -7.37 -3.13
N TYR A 284 -14.77 -6.69 -2.01
CA TYR A 284 -15.69 -6.79 -0.89
C TYR A 284 -16.34 -5.44 -0.64
N LYS A 285 -17.64 -5.45 -0.31
CA LYS A 285 -18.40 -4.24 0.00
C LYS A 285 -18.93 -4.30 1.42
N VAL A 286 -18.75 -3.20 2.15
CA VAL A 286 -19.30 -2.94 3.48
C VAL A 286 -20.12 -1.66 3.40
N GLU A 287 -21.31 -1.66 3.99
CA GLU A 287 -22.17 -0.49 4.06
C GLU A 287 -22.50 -0.18 5.53
N PHE A 288 -22.43 1.09 5.91
CA PHE A 288 -22.70 1.50 7.30
C PHE A 288 -23.15 2.95 7.38
N ASP A 289 -23.97 3.26 8.40
CA ASP A 289 -24.40 4.62 8.68
C ASP A 289 -23.47 5.33 9.69
N VAL A 290 -23.29 6.64 9.48
CA VAL A 290 -22.57 7.57 10.35
C VAL A 290 -23.47 8.78 10.64
N GLU A 291 -23.69 9.11 11.91
CA GLU A 291 -24.53 10.27 12.27
C GLU A 291 -23.76 11.59 12.24
N ASP A 292 -22.54 11.58 12.77
CA ASP A 292 -21.66 12.74 12.89
C ASP A 292 -20.24 12.37 12.42
N PRO A 293 -19.88 12.65 11.15
CA PRO A 293 -18.60 12.27 10.53
C PRO A 293 -17.37 12.72 11.31
N ALA A 294 -16.47 11.79 11.59
CA ALA A 294 -15.20 12.00 12.28
C ALA A 294 -14.16 10.99 11.77
N ASP A 295 -12.91 11.23 12.11
CA ASP A 295 -11.81 10.35 11.74
C ASP A 295 -12.00 8.93 12.28
N THR A 296 -11.48 7.93 11.59
CA THR A 296 -11.47 6.55 12.07
C THR A 296 -10.37 5.75 11.38
N TYR A 297 -10.17 4.50 11.78
CA TYR A 297 -9.09 3.66 11.27
C TYR A 297 -9.65 2.30 10.84
N LEU A 298 -9.52 1.97 9.57
CA LEU A 298 -9.95 0.69 9.02
C LEU A 298 -8.94 -0.39 9.33
N LYS A 299 -9.35 -1.41 10.08
CA LYS A 299 -8.65 -2.68 10.24
C LYS A 299 -9.37 -3.78 9.46
N PHE A 300 -8.68 -4.34 8.48
CA PHE A 300 -9.21 -5.38 7.60
C PHE A 300 -8.66 -6.77 7.97
N PRO A 301 -9.47 -7.84 8.03
CA PRO A 301 -9.02 -9.20 8.37
C PRO A 301 -8.44 -9.94 7.15
N GLY A 302 -7.67 -9.22 6.36
CA GLY A 302 -7.11 -9.69 5.11
C GLY A 302 -5.60 -9.85 5.19
N ILE A 303 -5.02 -10.27 4.07
CA ILE A 303 -3.58 -10.45 3.96
C ILE A 303 -3.00 -9.25 3.23
N HIS A 304 -3.50 -8.95 2.03
CA HIS A 304 -2.92 -7.91 1.21
C HIS A 304 -3.95 -7.33 0.24
N GLY A 305 -3.95 -6.01 0.09
CA GLY A 305 -4.91 -5.36 -0.79
C GLY A 305 -4.99 -3.85 -0.66
N GLY A 306 -6.08 -3.28 -1.17
CA GLY A 306 -6.36 -1.86 -1.11
C GLY A 306 -7.82 -1.57 -0.76
N ALA A 307 -8.10 -0.36 -0.25
CA ALA A 307 -9.44 0.02 0.18
C ALA A 307 -9.86 1.40 -0.31
N TRP A 308 -11.17 1.60 -0.43
CA TRP A 308 -11.81 2.85 -0.79
C TRP A 308 -12.97 3.18 0.15
N ILE A 309 -13.06 4.42 0.59
CA ILE A 309 -14.22 4.94 1.34
C ILE A 309 -14.96 5.97 0.48
N ASN A 310 -16.23 5.71 0.16
CA ASN A 310 -17.05 6.60 -0.66
C ASN A 310 -16.40 7.01 -1.99
N GLY A 311 -15.57 6.14 -2.57
CA GLY A 311 -14.81 6.39 -3.79
C GLY A 311 -13.40 6.95 -3.60
N HIS A 312 -13.02 7.40 -2.39
CA HIS A 312 -11.67 7.87 -2.08
C HIS A 312 -10.76 6.70 -1.74
N VAL A 313 -9.56 6.64 -2.35
CA VAL A 313 -8.60 5.56 -2.13
C VAL A 313 -7.85 5.77 -0.82
N LEU A 314 -7.99 4.83 0.11
CA LEU A 314 -7.30 4.85 1.40
C LEU A 314 -5.84 4.40 1.28
N GLY A 315 -5.55 3.59 0.29
CA GLY A 315 -4.24 3.00 0.04
C GLY A 315 -4.19 1.52 0.38
N ARG A 316 -2.98 1.02 0.63
CA ARG A 316 -2.68 -0.42 0.74
C ARG A 316 -2.62 -0.89 2.18
N TYR A 317 -3.10 -2.09 2.44
CA TYR A 317 -2.82 -2.79 3.69
C TYR A 317 -2.07 -4.08 3.40
N TRP A 318 -1.22 -4.49 4.35
CA TRP A 318 -0.51 -5.76 4.29
C TRP A 318 -0.27 -6.31 5.69
N ASN A 319 -0.60 -7.58 5.93
CA ASN A 319 -0.50 -8.21 7.25
C ASN A 319 0.92 -8.35 7.79
N ILE A 320 1.95 -8.20 6.95
CA ILE A 320 3.36 -8.28 7.36
C ILE A 320 3.81 -7.06 8.18
N GLY A 321 3.01 -5.99 8.21
CA GLY A 321 3.30 -4.78 8.98
C GLY A 321 4.59 -4.04 8.54
N PRO A 322 5.10 -3.09 9.34
CA PRO A 322 4.44 -2.54 10.52
C PRO A 322 3.15 -1.83 10.13
N GLY A 323 2.22 -1.74 11.08
CA GLY A 323 0.90 -1.17 10.85
C GLY A 323 -0.16 -2.19 10.46
N SER A 324 -1.36 -2.00 10.99
CA SER A 324 -2.51 -2.89 10.74
C SER A 324 -3.82 -2.14 10.47
N THR A 325 -3.73 -0.81 10.28
CA THR A 325 -4.86 0.08 10.05
C THR A 325 -4.62 1.06 8.92
N LEU A 326 -5.68 1.43 8.19
CA LEU A 326 -5.69 2.56 7.26
C LEU A 326 -6.46 3.73 7.86
N TYR A 327 -5.87 4.92 7.85
CA TYR A 327 -6.54 6.14 8.28
C TYR A 327 -7.68 6.50 7.33
N ILE A 328 -8.87 6.77 7.89
CA ILE A 328 -10.04 7.29 7.19
C ILE A 328 -10.29 8.72 7.70
N PRO A 329 -10.01 9.76 6.90
CA PRO A 329 -10.37 11.12 7.22
C PRO A 329 -11.88 11.28 7.36
N GLY A 330 -12.34 11.94 8.43
CA GLY A 330 -13.75 12.20 8.68
C GLY A 330 -14.40 13.04 7.58
N VAL A 331 -13.62 13.85 6.88
CA VAL A 331 -14.05 14.63 5.71
C VAL A 331 -14.41 13.77 4.49
N TRP A 332 -13.98 12.51 4.45
CA TRP A 332 -14.36 11.54 3.40
C TRP A 332 -15.58 10.71 3.79
N LEU A 333 -16.04 10.83 5.04
CA LEU A 333 -17.29 10.25 5.51
C LEU A 333 -18.45 11.24 5.33
N LYS A 334 -19.65 10.67 5.20
CA LYS A 334 -20.90 11.41 5.01
C LYS A 334 -21.85 11.09 6.14
N LYS A 335 -22.69 12.05 6.51
CA LYS A 335 -23.84 11.76 7.36
C LYS A 335 -24.80 10.82 6.63
N GLY A 336 -25.25 9.76 7.30
CA GLY A 336 -26.03 8.68 6.72
C GLY A 336 -25.13 7.57 6.14
N LYS A 337 -25.53 7.01 5.01
CA LYS A 337 -24.92 5.81 4.43
C LYS A 337 -23.54 6.09 3.83
N ASN A 338 -22.57 5.27 4.21
CA ASN A 338 -21.22 5.22 3.68
C ASN A 338 -20.95 3.86 3.05
N GLU A 339 -20.15 3.83 1.99
CA GLU A 339 -19.73 2.63 1.29
C GLU A 339 -18.22 2.45 1.41
N LEU A 340 -17.80 1.29 1.91
CA LEU A 340 -16.41 0.86 1.94
C LEU A 340 -16.24 -0.30 0.95
N VAL A 341 -15.34 -0.12 -0.01
CA VAL A 341 -14.96 -1.14 -0.99
C VAL A 341 -13.53 -1.57 -0.70
N ILE A 342 -13.26 -2.87 -0.76
CA ILE A 342 -11.94 -3.44 -0.44
C ILE A 342 -11.60 -4.44 -1.52
N PHE A 343 -10.42 -4.31 -2.11
CA PHE A 343 -9.85 -5.32 -3.00
C PHE A 343 -8.83 -6.11 -2.20
N GLU A 344 -9.04 -7.41 -2.08
CA GLU A 344 -8.16 -8.34 -1.37
C GLU A 344 -7.66 -9.38 -2.38
N THR A 345 -6.36 -9.66 -2.36
CA THR A 345 -5.73 -10.58 -3.30
C THR A 345 -5.77 -12.05 -2.85
N GLU A 346 -6.03 -12.30 -1.56
CA GLU A 346 -6.01 -13.63 -0.95
C GLU A 346 -7.34 -13.98 -0.27
N LYS A 347 -7.44 -15.18 0.29
CA LYS A 347 -8.67 -15.60 0.99
C LYS A 347 -8.87 -14.80 2.29
N LEU A 348 -10.06 -14.23 2.47
CA LEU A 348 -10.41 -13.61 3.75
C LEU A 348 -10.35 -14.57 4.92
N VAL A 349 -9.82 -14.06 6.04
CA VAL A 349 -9.75 -14.80 7.30
C VAL A 349 -11.03 -14.63 8.10
N LYS A 350 -11.67 -13.45 8.03
CA LYS A 350 -12.91 -13.13 8.78
C LYS A 350 -13.91 -12.40 7.88
N PRO A 351 -15.23 -12.58 8.09
CA PRO A 351 -16.28 -12.00 7.25
C PRO A 351 -16.64 -10.54 7.62
N TYR A 352 -15.75 -9.81 8.28
CA TYR A 352 -16.06 -8.50 8.85
C TYR A 352 -14.83 -7.61 8.94
N VAL A 353 -15.04 -6.30 8.88
CA VAL A 353 -13.99 -5.30 9.13
C VAL A 353 -14.19 -4.65 10.50
N ARG A 354 -13.17 -3.96 10.99
CA ARG A 354 -13.28 -3.11 12.18
C ARG A 354 -12.92 -1.68 11.83
N LEU A 355 -13.72 -0.76 12.33
CA LEU A 355 -13.33 0.63 12.49
C LEU A 355 -12.80 0.80 13.91
N LEU A 356 -11.64 1.40 14.06
CA LEU A 356 -11.02 1.71 15.35
C LEU A 356 -11.03 3.22 15.60
N ASP A 357 -10.88 3.61 16.85
CA ASP A 357 -10.80 4.99 17.32
C ASP A 357 -9.34 5.49 17.47
N GLN A 358 -8.36 4.60 17.28
CA GLN A 358 -6.91 4.85 17.29
C GLN A 358 -6.21 4.03 16.20
N PRO A 359 -5.07 4.50 15.65
CA PRO A 359 -4.27 3.74 14.72
C PRO A 359 -3.53 2.60 15.44
N GLU A 360 -3.16 1.56 14.70
CA GLU A 360 -2.26 0.51 15.17
C GLU A 360 -1.06 0.44 14.23
N LEU A 361 -0.02 1.26 14.49
CA LEU A 361 1.18 1.40 13.64
C LEU A 361 2.31 0.42 14.00
N ASP A 362 2.35 -0.08 15.23
CA ASP A 362 3.40 -0.97 15.74
C ASP A 362 3.04 -2.47 15.69
N LYS A 363 1.79 -2.80 15.30
CA LYS A 363 1.28 -4.17 15.26
C LYS A 363 1.27 -4.72 13.83
N THR A 364 1.40 -6.04 13.71
CA THR A 364 1.03 -6.78 12.50
C THR A 364 -0.47 -7.10 12.53
N ILE A 365 -1.08 -7.37 11.36
CA ILE A 365 -2.49 -7.78 11.31
C ILE A 365 -2.59 -9.20 11.89
N GLU A 366 -3.31 -9.37 13.00
CA GLU A 366 -3.69 -10.69 13.51
C GLU A 366 -4.70 -11.33 12.55
N CYS A 367 -4.21 -12.22 11.69
CA CYS A 367 -5.02 -13.12 10.86
C CYS A 367 -5.85 -14.05 11.75
#